data_AF-A0A9W7G9I7-F1
#
_entry.id   AF-A0A9W7G9I7-F1
#
_cell.length_a   1.000
_cell.length_b   1.000
_cell.length_c   1.000
_cell.angle_alpha   90.00
_cell.angle_beta   90.00
_cell.angle_gamma   90.00
#
_symmetry.space_group_name_H-M   'P 1'
#
loop_
_entity.id
_entity.type
_entity.pdbx_description
1 polymer ?
#
loop_
_entity_poly.entity_id
_entity_poly.type
_entity_poly.pdbx_seq_one_letter_code
_entity_poly.pdbx_strand_id
1 'polypeptide(L)'
;MGKRVNFSARTVITADPNLGIDQVRVPRSVALNLTVPEKVTPFNEALMQQLAENGPTIHPGAKHIIRDDGTRIDLRYVKHKNDVILKPGWVVERHLRDDDVVLFNRQPSLHKMSIMGHRAKVLDWSTFRLNLSCTSPYNADFDGDEMNLHVPQSLPARAEAELMMLSPRVIVSGQSNRPVMGIVQDSLLASQRMTKRDVFIEKDLMYNLLMWVVDWDGIIPAPAILKPKPLWTGKQVFSLICPKVNLVNKGNTHPKEGVPNTLNVFDSQVVIRKGELLAGIVDKKTIGTGMGGLIHTSWLDVGHDETRRFMNQIQQVTNYWVLQSSFSIGVTDTVADSETMLEIEKTINKAKSQVMELVRQGQKGSTRCM
;
A
#
# COMPACT_ATOMS: atom_id res chain seq x y z
N MET A 1 -17.33 25.40 4.71
CA MET A 1 -18.69 24.84 4.91
C MET A 1 -18.79 23.53 4.16
N GLY A 2 -19.33 22.47 4.76
CA GLY A 2 -19.59 21.17 4.11
C GLY A 2 -21.09 20.94 3.91
N LYS A 3 -21.49 20.24 2.84
CA LYS A 3 -22.88 19.82 2.56
C LYS A 3 -22.95 18.31 2.38
N ARG A 4 -24.12 17.72 2.56
CA ARG A 4 -24.37 16.32 2.16
C ARG A 4 -24.26 16.21 0.64
N VAL A 5 -23.67 15.12 0.17
CA VAL A 5 -23.41 14.86 -1.26
C VAL A 5 -24.06 13.55 -1.69
N ASN A 6 -24.38 13.47 -2.98
CA ASN A 6 -24.85 12.23 -3.62
C ASN A 6 -23.64 11.44 -4.17
N PHE A 7 -23.91 10.23 -4.69
CA PHE A 7 -22.90 9.36 -5.34
C PHE A 7 -21.70 9.04 -4.43
N SER A 8 -21.99 8.81 -3.16
CA SER A 8 -21.02 8.43 -2.15
C SER A 8 -21.48 7.21 -1.35
N ALA A 9 -20.53 6.44 -0.83
CA ALA A 9 -20.77 5.32 0.06
C ALA A 9 -19.81 5.35 1.25
N ARG A 10 -20.16 4.68 2.34
CA ARG A 10 -19.35 4.53 3.55
C ARG A 10 -19.51 3.11 4.07
N THR A 11 -18.40 2.47 4.41
CA THR A 11 -18.38 1.19 5.12
C THR A 11 -17.03 1.02 5.82
N VAL A 12 -16.92 -0.03 6.63
CA VAL A 12 -15.70 -0.43 7.33
C VAL A 12 -14.61 -0.81 6.34
N ILE A 13 -13.36 -0.47 6.67
CA ILE A 13 -12.18 -0.84 5.90
C ILE A 13 -11.50 -2.11 6.43
N THR A 14 -10.87 -2.85 5.52
CA THR A 14 -10.09 -4.06 5.82
C THR A 14 -8.84 -4.11 4.96
N ALA A 15 -7.80 -4.79 5.44
CA ALA A 15 -6.55 -4.94 4.69
C ALA A 15 -6.69 -5.92 3.53
N ASP A 16 -6.04 -5.63 2.39
CA ASP A 16 -5.83 -6.62 1.34
C ASP A 16 -4.42 -6.45 0.73
N PRO A 17 -3.46 -7.36 1.03
CA PRO A 17 -2.09 -7.27 0.54
C PRO A 17 -1.95 -7.60 -0.95
N ASN A 18 -2.96 -8.23 -1.57
CA ASN A 18 -2.93 -8.59 -2.98
C ASN A 18 -3.40 -7.46 -3.90
N LEU A 19 -3.94 -6.40 -3.31
CA LEU A 19 -4.46 -5.23 -4.01
C LEU A 19 -3.33 -4.25 -4.32
N GLY A 20 -3.37 -3.60 -5.49
CA GLY A 20 -2.44 -2.53 -5.79
C GLY A 20 -2.67 -1.29 -4.91
N ILE A 21 -1.63 -0.48 -4.68
CA ILE A 21 -1.77 0.78 -3.93
C ILE A 21 -2.77 1.76 -4.57
N ASP A 22 -3.00 1.65 -5.87
CA ASP A 22 -3.92 2.47 -6.65
C ASP A 22 -5.32 1.88 -6.74
N GLN A 23 -5.60 0.79 -6.05
CA GLN A 23 -6.86 0.08 -6.13
C GLN A 23 -7.57 0.13 -4.77
N VAL A 24 -8.90 0.10 -4.83
CA VAL A 24 -9.77 -0.09 -3.67
C VAL A 24 -10.82 -1.13 -4.00
N ARG A 25 -11.00 -2.11 -3.13
CA ARG A 25 -12.07 -3.08 -3.31
C ARG A 25 -13.39 -2.49 -2.87
N VAL A 26 -14.40 -2.62 -3.72
CA VAL A 26 -15.74 -2.09 -3.50
C VAL A 26 -16.74 -3.24 -3.40
N PRO A 27 -17.54 -3.32 -2.32
CA PRO A 27 -18.63 -4.27 -2.19
C PRO A 27 -19.58 -4.23 -3.38
N ARG A 28 -20.03 -5.41 -3.84
CA ARG A 28 -21.03 -5.51 -4.92
C ARG A 28 -22.32 -4.76 -4.59
N SER A 29 -22.74 -4.73 -3.33
CA SER A 29 -23.90 -3.96 -2.85
C SER A 29 -23.73 -2.44 -3.05
N VAL A 30 -22.51 -1.93 -2.92
CA VAL A 30 -22.15 -0.53 -3.17
C VAL A 30 -22.02 -0.28 -4.67
N ALA A 31 -21.35 -1.17 -5.40
CA ALA A 31 -21.13 -1.05 -6.85
C ALA A 31 -22.43 -1.09 -7.66
N LEU A 32 -23.40 -1.94 -7.26
CA LEU A 32 -24.76 -1.96 -7.80
C LEU A 32 -25.48 -0.64 -7.54
N ASN A 33 -25.17 0.05 -6.45
CA ASN A 33 -25.90 1.25 -6.06
C ASN A 33 -25.37 2.54 -6.68
N LEU A 34 -24.05 2.68 -6.73
CA LEU A 34 -23.36 3.82 -7.29
C LEU A 34 -23.33 3.72 -8.82
N THR A 35 -23.63 4.82 -9.49
CA THR A 35 -23.65 4.88 -10.95
C THR A 35 -22.61 5.85 -11.50
N VAL A 36 -22.20 5.58 -12.73
CA VAL A 36 -21.33 6.42 -13.55
C VAL A 36 -22.09 6.73 -14.83
N PRO A 37 -22.38 8.01 -15.14
CA PRO A 37 -23.02 8.38 -16.38
C PRO A 37 -22.01 8.26 -17.53
N GLU A 38 -22.35 7.45 -18.52
CA GLU A 38 -21.54 7.24 -19.71
C GLU A 38 -22.36 7.56 -20.96
N LYS A 39 -21.83 8.45 -21.80
CA LYS A 39 -22.48 8.81 -23.06
C LYS A 39 -22.32 7.68 -24.07
N VAL A 40 -23.42 7.31 -24.72
CA VAL A 40 -23.44 6.31 -25.79
C VAL A 40 -22.76 6.91 -27.01
N THR A 41 -21.75 6.18 -27.48
CA THR A 41 -20.97 6.46 -28.68
C THR A 41 -20.91 5.19 -29.52
N PRO A 42 -20.57 5.29 -30.82
CA PRO A 42 -20.39 4.10 -31.65
C PRO A 42 -19.38 3.08 -31.10
N PHE A 43 -18.44 3.52 -30.24
CA PHE A 43 -17.41 2.65 -29.67
C PHE A 43 -17.88 1.81 -28.48
N ASN A 44 -18.88 2.29 -27.72
CA ASN A 44 -19.36 1.61 -26.50
C ASN A 44 -20.85 1.21 -26.57
N GLU A 45 -21.53 1.45 -27.69
CA GLU A 45 -22.96 1.17 -27.87
C GLU A 45 -23.33 -0.29 -27.52
N ALA A 46 -22.60 -1.27 -28.06
CA ALA A 46 -22.84 -2.68 -27.78
C ALA A 46 -22.72 -3.01 -26.28
N LEU A 47 -21.70 -2.45 -25.61
CA LEU A 47 -21.50 -2.64 -24.18
C LEU A 47 -22.60 -1.94 -23.36
N MET A 48 -22.96 -0.71 -23.71
CA MET A 48 -24.02 0.03 -23.00
C MET A 48 -25.39 -0.66 -23.16
N GLN A 49 -25.66 -1.21 -24.33
CA GLN A 49 -26.87 -1.99 -24.60
C GLN A 49 -26.94 -3.22 -23.71
N GLN A 50 -25.85 -3.99 -23.63
CA GLN A 50 -25.75 -5.15 -22.73
C GLN A 50 -25.96 -4.77 -21.25
N LEU A 51 -25.39 -3.65 -20.80
CA LEU A 51 -25.56 -3.17 -19.42
C LEU A 51 -27.01 -2.74 -19.13
N ALA A 52 -27.68 -2.12 -20.10
CA ALA A 52 -29.09 -1.76 -20.01
C ALA A 52 -30.00 -3.01 -19.95
N GLU A 53 -29.70 -4.04 -20.74
CA GLU A 53 -30.41 -5.32 -20.74
C GLU A 53 -30.28 -6.07 -19.40
N ASN A 54 -29.06 -6.13 -18.85
CA ASN A 54 -28.82 -6.65 -17.50
C ASN A 54 -29.64 -5.88 -16.45
N GLY A 55 -29.74 -4.57 -16.62
CA GLY A 55 -30.53 -3.68 -15.77
C GLY A 55 -29.98 -3.54 -14.35
N PRO A 56 -30.83 -3.14 -13.37
CA PRO A 56 -30.35 -2.64 -12.08
C PRO A 56 -30.00 -3.73 -11.05
N THR A 57 -30.35 -4.99 -11.31
CA THR A 57 -30.19 -6.10 -10.36
C THR A 57 -28.95 -6.95 -10.60
N ILE A 58 -28.47 -7.00 -11.85
CA ILE A 58 -27.31 -7.79 -12.26
C ILE A 58 -26.09 -6.86 -12.35
N HIS A 59 -24.96 -7.30 -11.79
CA HIS A 59 -23.67 -6.61 -11.93
C HIS A 59 -22.80 -7.40 -12.91
N PRO A 60 -22.22 -6.77 -13.95
CA PRO A 60 -22.35 -5.35 -14.32
C PRO A 60 -23.69 -5.05 -15.03
N GLY A 61 -24.25 -3.86 -14.80
CA GLY A 61 -25.57 -3.45 -15.31
C GLY A 61 -25.78 -1.94 -15.27
N ALA A 62 -27.02 -1.47 -15.39
CA ALA A 62 -27.37 -0.05 -15.36
C ALA A 62 -28.70 0.24 -14.65
N LYS A 63 -28.84 1.46 -14.12
CA LYS A 63 -30.06 1.90 -13.41
C LYS A 63 -30.97 2.79 -14.24
N HIS A 64 -30.40 3.75 -14.96
CA HIS A 64 -31.18 4.73 -15.69
C HIS A 64 -30.59 5.00 -17.07
N ILE A 65 -31.46 5.43 -17.98
CA ILE A 65 -31.11 5.92 -19.30
C ILE A 65 -31.67 7.33 -19.43
N ILE A 66 -30.85 8.26 -19.88
CA ILE A 66 -31.23 9.65 -20.12
C ILE A 66 -31.16 9.86 -21.63
N ARG A 67 -32.30 10.21 -22.22
CA ARG A 67 -32.43 10.53 -23.65
C ARG A 67 -31.96 11.96 -23.95
N ASP A 68 -31.80 12.29 -25.23
CA ASP A 68 -31.37 13.63 -25.67
C ASP A 68 -32.38 14.74 -25.31
N ASP A 69 -33.66 14.40 -25.16
CA ASP A 69 -34.73 15.30 -24.69
C ASP A 69 -34.69 15.55 -23.16
N GLY A 70 -33.77 14.91 -22.44
CA GLY A 70 -33.66 14.97 -20.99
C GLY A 70 -34.57 14.00 -20.25
N THR A 71 -35.37 13.19 -20.96
CA THR A 71 -36.25 12.19 -20.35
C THR A 71 -35.41 11.10 -19.68
N ARG A 72 -35.60 10.91 -18.38
CA ARG A 72 -34.94 9.86 -17.58
C ARG A 72 -35.84 8.63 -17.47
N ILE A 73 -35.35 7.50 -17.95
CA ILE A 73 -36.00 6.20 -17.88
C ILE A 73 -35.37 5.40 -16.75
N ASP A 74 -36.19 4.89 -15.84
CA ASP A 74 -35.77 3.99 -14.75
C ASP A 74 -35.95 2.52 -15.18
N LEU A 75 -34.83 1.81 -15.29
CA LEU A 75 -34.79 0.42 -15.76
C LEU A 75 -35.44 -0.58 -14.79
N ARG A 76 -35.82 -0.17 -13.57
CA ARG A 76 -36.59 -1.00 -12.64
C ARG A 76 -38.03 -1.21 -13.08
N TYR A 77 -38.61 -0.25 -13.80
CA TYR A 77 -40.04 -0.25 -14.17
C TYR A 77 -40.28 -0.57 -15.65
N VAL A 78 -39.22 -0.79 -16.43
CA VAL A 78 -39.32 -1.19 -17.84
C VAL A 78 -39.68 -2.67 -17.90
N LYS A 79 -40.88 -2.98 -18.46
CA LYS A 79 -41.41 -4.36 -18.56
C LYS A 79 -40.57 -5.26 -19.49
N HIS A 80 -40.13 -4.72 -20.61
CA HIS A 80 -39.32 -5.42 -21.60
C HIS A 80 -38.03 -4.62 -21.84
N LYS A 81 -36.95 -5.02 -21.16
CA LYS A 81 -35.66 -4.30 -21.24
C LYS A 81 -35.05 -4.35 -22.64
N ASN A 82 -35.30 -5.43 -23.38
CA ASN A 82 -34.82 -5.61 -24.76
C ASN A 82 -35.46 -4.63 -25.76
N ASP A 83 -36.58 -4.00 -25.41
CA ASP A 83 -37.24 -3.01 -26.27
C ASP A 83 -36.51 -1.65 -26.24
N VAL A 84 -35.60 -1.47 -25.29
CA VAL A 84 -34.83 -0.23 -25.16
C VAL A 84 -33.61 -0.32 -26.07
N ILE A 85 -33.80 0.07 -27.32
CA ILE A 85 -32.71 0.25 -28.29
C ILE A 85 -32.05 1.61 -28.00
N LEU A 86 -30.81 1.58 -27.50
CA LEU A 86 -30.03 2.78 -27.26
C LEU A 86 -29.69 3.48 -28.58
N LYS A 87 -29.53 4.80 -28.52
CA LYS A 87 -29.05 5.62 -29.64
C LYS A 87 -27.80 6.39 -29.24
N PRO A 88 -26.83 6.61 -30.15
CA PRO A 88 -25.72 7.52 -29.90
C PRO A 88 -26.22 8.90 -29.48
N GLY A 89 -25.63 9.46 -28.42
CA GLY A 89 -26.09 10.72 -27.82
C GLY A 89 -26.66 10.55 -26.41
N TRP A 90 -27.38 9.45 -26.18
CA TRP A 90 -28.00 9.15 -24.88
C TRP A 90 -26.96 8.89 -23.81
N VAL A 91 -27.36 9.00 -22.55
CA VAL A 91 -26.49 8.74 -21.39
C VAL A 91 -27.03 7.56 -20.62
N VAL A 92 -26.18 6.57 -20.36
CA VAL A 92 -26.49 5.41 -19.52
C VAL A 92 -25.84 5.59 -18.16
N GLU A 93 -26.64 5.59 -17.09
CA GLU A 93 -26.14 5.54 -15.72
C GLU A 93 -25.86 4.08 -15.35
N ARG A 94 -24.69 3.59 -15.77
CA ARG A 94 -24.24 2.23 -15.48
C ARG A 94 -23.73 2.09 -14.05
N HIS A 95 -23.73 0.87 -13.52
CA HIS A 95 -23.10 0.54 -12.24
C HIS A 95 -21.60 0.87 -12.27
N LEU A 96 -21.04 1.17 -11.09
CA LEU A 96 -19.60 1.26 -10.89
C LEU A 96 -18.97 -0.10 -11.24
N ARG A 97 -17.91 -0.12 -12.04
CA ARG A 97 -17.21 -1.34 -12.49
C ARG A 97 -15.73 -1.30 -12.15
N ASP A 98 -15.05 -2.40 -12.42
CA ASP A 98 -13.60 -2.48 -12.29
C ASP A 98 -12.88 -1.39 -13.09
N ASP A 99 -11.83 -0.85 -12.47
CA ASP A 99 -10.95 0.20 -13.00
C ASP A 99 -11.59 1.59 -13.16
N ASP A 100 -12.84 1.78 -12.73
CA ASP A 100 -13.41 3.12 -12.56
C ASP A 100 -12.66 3.89 -11.46
N VAL A 101 -12.37 5.18 -11.73
CA VAL A 101 -11.70 6.06 -10.78
C VAL A 101 -12.69 6.55 -9.73
N VAL A 102 -12.35 6.37 -8.46
CA VAL A 102 -13.12 6.79 -7.29
C VAL A 102 -12.23 7.59 -6.35
N LEU A 103 -12.80 8.55 -5.64
CA LEU A 103 -12.10 9.28 -4.57
C LEU A 103 -12.40 8.60 -3.24
N PHE A 104 -11.36 8.37 -2.46
CA PHE A 104 -11.45 7.68 -1.18
C PHE A 104 -10.85 8.54 -0.08
N ASN A 105 -11.57 8.67 1.04
CA ASN A 105 -11.14 9.53 2.14
C ASN A 105 -11.47 8.97 3.52
N ARG A 106 -10.61 9.32 4.48
CA ARG A 106 -10.83 9.10 5.92
C ARG A 106 -11.07 10.44 6.61
N GLN A 107 -12.02 10.47 7.54
CA GLN A 107 -12.27 11.62 8.41
C GLN A 107 -11.54 11.45 9.74
N PRO A 108 -10.97 12.51 10.33
CA PRO A 108 -10.83 13.88 9.80
C PRO A 108 -9.77 13.97 8.69
N SER A 109 -10.02 14.79 7.67
CA SER A 109 -9.09 14.99 6.55
C SER A 109 -8.17 16.18 6.83
N LEU A 110 -6.95 15.92 7.27
CA LEU A 110 -6.01 16.95 7.74
C LEU A 110 -5.01 17.41 6.67
N HIS A 111 -4.77 16.59 5.66
CA HIS A 111 -3.82 16.89 4.59
C HIS A 111 -4.35 16.41 3.23
N LYS A 112 -3.71 16.86 2.14
CA LYS A 112 -4.13 16.54 0.76
C LYS A 112 -4.31 15.03 0.55
N MET A 113 -3.37 14.22 1.04
CA MET A 113 -3.40 12.76 0.90
C MET A 113 -4.43 12.05 1.80
N SER A 114 -5.20 12.77 2.61
CA SER A 114 -6.38 12.22 3.28
C SER A 114 -7.55 12.00 2.30
N ILE A 115 -7.44 12.52 1.07
CA ILE A 115 -8.33 12.25 -0.07
C ILE A 115 -7.46 11.87 -1.27
N MET A 116 -7.57 10.63 -1.75
CA MET A 116 -6.81 10.15 -2.91
C MET A 116 -7.71 9.41 -3.88
N GLY A 117 -7.32 9.40 -5.15
CA GLY A 117 -7.95 8.62 -6.19
C GLY A 117 -7.48 7.16 -6.13
N HIS A 118 -8.42 6.25 -6.36
CA HIS A 118 -8.18 4.81 -6.50
C HIS A 118 -9.01 4.26 -7.66
N ARG A 119 -8.64 3.11 -8.17
CA ARG A 119 -9.38 2.31 -9.15
C ARG A 119 -10.24 1.29 -8.41
N ALA A 120 -11.53 1.29 -8.69
CA ALA A 120 -12.45 0.34 -8.07
C ALA A 120 -12.14 -1.10 -8.53
N LYS A 121 -12.24 -2.05 -7.60
CA LYS A 121 -12.27 -3.49 -7.90
C LYS A 121 -13.45 -4.11 -7.17
N VAL A 122 -14.45 -4.58 -7.90
CA VAL A 122 -15.70 -5.07 -7.31
C VAL A 122 -15.49 -6.44 -6.70
N LEU A 123 -16.03 -6.66 -5.50
CA LEU A 123 -15.95 -7.94 -4.79
C LEU A 123 -17.26 -8.22 -4.03
N ASP A 124 -17.61 -9.50 -3.86
CA ASP A 124 -18.89 -9.91 -3.27
C ASP A 124 -19.01 -9.70 -1.75
N TRP A 125 -17.96 -9.24 -1.05
CA TRP A 125 -18.00 -8.95 0.39
C TRP A 125 -18.55 -7.55 0.71
N SER A 126 -18.66 -7.22 2.01
CA SER A 126 -19.33 -6.00 2.49
C SER A 126 -18.40 -4.86 2.96
N THR A 127 -17.09 -5.08 3.00
CA THR A 127 -16.10 -4.10 3.46
C THR A 127 -15.34 -3.48 2.30
N PHE A 128 -14.88 -2.23 2.48
CA PHE A 128 -13.86 -1.68 1.60
C PHE A 128 -12.52 -2.35 1.90
N ARG A 129 -11.73 -2.63 0.87
CA ARG A 129 -10.36 -3.13 1.08
C ARG A 129 -9.34 -2.23 0.41
N LEU A 130 -8.23 -1.98 1.09
CA LEU A 130 -7.13 -1.18 0.58
C LEU A 130 -5.78 -1.82 0.90
N ASN A 131 -4.78 -1.42 0.13
CA ASN A 131 -3.40 -1.83 0.34
C ASN A 131 -2.84 -1.24 1.65
N LEU A 132 -2.00 -2.02 2.35
CA LEU A 132 -1.43 -1.62 3.64
C LEU A 132 -0.52 -0.39 3.54
N SER A 133 0.16 -0.16 2.42
CA SER A 133 1.00 1.02 2.23
C SER A 133 0.20 2.33 2.18
N CYS A 134 -1.11 2.26 1.90
CA CYS A 134 -2.01 3.41 1.87
C CYS A 134 -2.58 3.76 3.25
N THR A 135 -2.38 2.94 4.29
CA THR A 135 -2.89 3.22 5.64
C THR A 135 -2.21 4.44 6.27
N SER A 136 -0.91 4.61 6.01
CA SER A 136 -0.10 5.70 6.54
C SER A 136 -0.63 7.09 6.18
N PRO A 137 -0.88 7.43 4.90
CA PRO A 137 -1.49 8.72 4.56
C PRO A 137 -2.96 8.85 5.00
N TYR A 138 -3.72 7.78 5.13
CA TYR A 138 -5.06 7.90 5.71
C TYR A 138 -5.06 8.00 7.23
N ASN A 139 -3.91 7.75 7.87
CA ASN A 139 -3.79 7.51 9.31
C ASN A 139 -4.82 6.48 9.80
N ALA A 140 -5.05 5.46 8.97
CA ALA A 140 -6.08 4.45 9.16
C ALA A 140 -5.51 3.20 9.80
N ASP A 141 -6.32 2.53 10.60
CA ASP A 141 -6.11 1.16 11.06
C ASP A 141 -7.31 0.29 10.66
N PHE A 142 -7.35 -0.96 11.14
CA PHE A 142 -8.36 -1.95 10.76
C PHE A 142 -9.13 -2.48 11.98
N ASP A 143 -9.26 -1.66 13.03
CA ASP A 143 -9.92 -2.04 14.28
C ASP A 143 -11.43 -1.69 14.33
N GLY A 144 -11.98 -1.18 13.23
CA GLY A 144 -13.36 -0.71 13.12
C GLY A 144 -13.52 0.59 12.33
N ASP A 145 -12.40 1.17 11.86
CA ASP A 145 -12.37 2.35 11.01
C ASP A 145 -13.32 2.25 9.80
N GLU A 146 -14.00 3.36 9.52
CA GLU A 146 -14.85 3.54 8.35
C GLU A 146 -14.29 4.64 7.44
N MET A 147 -14.40 4.43 6.13
CA MET A 147 -13.99 5.40 5.13
C MET A 147 -15.09 5.68 4.11
N ASN A 148 -15.03 6.87 3.53
CA ASN A 148 -15.98 7.32 2.53
C ASN A 148 -15.39 7.14 1.13
N LEU A 149 -16.26 6.78 0.19
CA LEU A 149 -15.96 6.67 -1.23
C LEU A 149 -16.89 7.64 -1.98
N HIS A 150 -16.33 8.38 -2.94
CA HIS A 150 -17.06 9.30 -3.81
C HIS A 150 -16.77 8.97 -5.28
N VAL A 151 -17.80 8.93 -6.11
CA VAL A 151 -17.67 8.58 -7.54
C VAL A 151 -17.77 9.85 -8.38
N PRO A 152 -16.68 10.30 -9.04
CA PRO A 152 -16.73 11.46 -9.93
C PRO A 152 -17.67 11.19 -11.11
N GLN A 153 -18.64 12.10 -11.30
CA GLN A 153 -19.72 11.91 -12.28
C GLN A 153 -19.35 12.45 -13.67
N SER A 154 -18.66 13.59 -13.75
CA SER A 154 -18.30 14.20 -15.04
C SER A 154 -16.97 13.66 -15.57
N LEU A 155 -16.82 13.59 -16.89
CA LEU A 155 -15.55 13.19 -17.52
C LEU A 155 -14.37 14.09 -17.11
N PRO A 156 -14.50 15.44 -17.03
CA PRO A 156 -13.41 16.28 -16.54
C PRO A 156 -13.02 15.97 -15.09
N ALA A 157 -13.99 15.72 -14.20
CA ALA A 157 -13.69 15.38 -12.80
C ALA A 157 -13.00 14.01 -12.68
N ARG A 158 -13.37 13.04 -13.53
CA ARG A 158 -12.69 11.74 -13.61
C ARG A 158 -11.25 11.91 -14.10
N ALA A 159 -11.03 12.71 -15.14
CA ALA A 159 -9.70 13.00 -15.65
C ALA A 159 -8.83 13.74 -14.61
N GLU A 160 -9.39 14.69 -13.87
CA GLU A 160 -8.72 15.37 -12.76
C GLU A 160 -8.30 14.38 -11.66
N ALA A 161 -9.21 13.51 -11.24
CA ALA A 161 -8.90 12.48 -10.25
C ALA A 161 -7.80 11.52 -10.75
N GLU A 162 -7.88 11.09 -12.00
CA GLU A 162 -6.92 10.18 -12.63
C GLU A 162 -5.52 10.80 -12.79
N LEU A 163 -5.45 12.06 -13.22
CA LEU A 163 -4.19 12.72 -13.57
C LEU A 163 -3.53 13.43 -12.40
N MET A 164 -4.27 13.80 -11.34
CA MET A 164 -3.72 14.59 -10.24
C MET A 164 -3.85 13.94 -8.86
N MET A 165 -4.80 13.02 -8.66
CA MET A 165 -5.16 12.54 -7.32
C MET A 165 -4.92 11.06 -7.10
N LEU A 166 -4.69 10.25 -8.15
CA LEU A 166 -4.42 8.82 -7.97
C LEU A 166 -3.29 8.58 -6.98
N SER A 167 -3.44 7.56 -6.13
CA SER A 167 -2.49 7.25 -5.05
C SER A 167 -1.01 7.18 -5.50
N PRO A 168 -0.64 6.63 -6.69
CA PRO A 168 0.75 6.62 -7.14
C PRO A 168 1.33 8.01 -7.40
N ARG A 169 0.47 8.95 -7.83
CA ARG A 169 0.87 10.32 -8.14
C ARG A 169 1.12 11.15 -6.89
N VAL A 170 0.57 10.73 -5.75
CA VAL A 170 0.68 11.41 -4.46
C VAL A 170 1.50 10.62 -3.43
N ILE A 171 2.37 9.72 -3.89
CA ILE A 171 3.32 9.00 -3.02
C ILE A 171 4.25 9.97 -2.29
N VAL A 172 4.75 11.02 -2.97
CA VAL A 172 5.64 12.03 -2.40
C VAL A 172 4.86 13.29 -2.06
N SER A 173 5.05 13.80 -0.84
CA SER A 173 4.38 15.02 -0.38
C SER A 173 5.28 16.25 -0.52
N GLY A 174 4.72 17.34 -1.05
CA GLY A 174 5.37 18.65 -1.12
C GLY A 174 5.54 19.34 0.24
N GLN A 175 4.91 18.85 1.32
CA GLN A 175 5.09 19.42 2.66
C GLN A 175 6.50 19.19 3.20
N SER A 176 7.06 18.00 2.96
CA SER A 176 8.35 17.57 3.53
C SER A 176 9.30 16.95 2.50
N ASN A 177 8.96 17.05 1.20
CA ASN A 177 9.74 16.52 0.08
C ASN A 177 10.18 15.07 0.29
N ARG A 178 9.29 14.25 0.85
CA ARG A 178 9.53 12.83 1.15
C ARG A 178 8.28 11.99 0.90
N PRO A 179 8.43 10.67 0.71
CA PRO A 179 7.29 9.78 0.57
C PRO A 179 6.39 9.80 1.82
N VAL A 180 5.08 9.79 1.62
CA VAL A 180 4.08 9.56 2.68
C VAL A 180 3.58 8.11 2.70
N MET A 181 3.81 7.37 1.62
CA MET A 181 3.58 5.92 1.55
C MET A 181 4.92 5.20 1.60
N GLY A 182 4.94 4.08 2.31
CA GLY A 182 6.09 3.21 2.42
C GLY A 182 5.66 1.79 2.75
N ILE A 183 6.60 0.85 2.71
CA ILE A 183 6.32 -0.53 3.10
C ILE A 183 6.30 -0.61 4.63
N VAL A 184 5.23 -1.21 5.15
CA VAL A 184 4.91 -1.25 6.58
C VAL A 184 4.57 -2.68 7.02
N GLN A 185 4.52 -2.89 8.35
CA GLN A 185 4.10 -4.14 8.99
C GLN A 185 4.81 -5.39 8.42
N ASP A 186 4.06 -6.42 8.05
CA ASP A 186 4.57 -7.74 7.72
C ASP A 186 5.49 -7.71 6.50
N SER A 187 5.16 -6.94 5.46
CA SER A 187 6.00 -6.82 4.28
C SER A 187 7.34 -6.14 4.58
N LEU A 188 7.38 -5.21 5.53
CA LEU A 188 8.63 -4.57 5.98
C LEU A 188 9.49 -5.56 6.76
N LEU A 189 8.88 -6.31 7.68
CA LEU A 189 9.55 -7.36 8.45
C LEU A 189 10.09 -8.46 7.52
N ALA A 190 9.26 -8.93 6.59
CA ALA A 190 9.60 -9.96 5.62
C ALA A 190 10.74 -9.49 4.70
N SER A 191 10.68 -8.26 4.19
CA SER A 191 11.77 -7.66 3.40
C SER A 191 13.10 -7.66 4.18
N GLN A 192 13.07 -7.27 5.45
CA GLN A 192 14.26 -7.22 6.31
C GLN A 192 14.83 -8.60 6.56
N ARG A 193 13.99 -9.59 6.89
CA ARG A 193 14.45 -10.96 7.13
C ARG A 193 14.94 -11.62 5.86
N MET A 194 14.18 -11.53 4.77
CA MET A 194 14.49 -12.14 3.48
C MET A 194 15.84 -11.64 2.93
N THR A 195 16.15 -10.35 3.12
CA THR A 195 17.37 -9.74 2.58
C THR A 195 18.60 -9.90 3.47
N LYS A 196 18.56 -10.68 4.55
CA LYS A 196 19.77 -11.01 5.33
C LYS A 196 20.72 -11.93 4.55
N ARG A 197 22.00 -11.92 4.92
CA ARG A 197 23.07 -12.67 4.22
C ARG A 197 22.96 -14.19 4.39
N ASP A 198 22.42 -14.63 5.52
CA ASP A 198 22.24 -16.02 5.92
C ASP A 198 20.95 -16.67 5.36
N VAL A 199 20.14 -15.92 4.62
CA VAL A 199 18.90 -16.43 4.03
C VAL A 199 19.16 -16.98 2.63
N PHE A 200 18.98 -18.29 2.53
CA PHE A 200 19.02 -19.04 1.28
C PHE A 200 17.64 -19.59 0.93
N ILE A 201 17.35 -19.61 -0.37
CA ILE A 201 16.08 -20.04 -0.94
C ILE A 201 16.36 -21.23 -1.85
N GLU A 202 15.66 -22.32 -1.59
CA GLU A 202 15.73 -23.54 -2.39
C GLU A 202 14.97 -23.41 -3.72
N LYS A 203 15.24 -24.34 -4.65
CA LYS A 203 14.74 -24.31 -6.03
C LYS A 203 13.22 -24.24 -6.12
N ASP A 204 12.52 -25.04 -5.33
CA ASP A 204 11.06 -25.11 -5.28
C ASP A 204 10.44 -23.78 -4.81
N LEU A 205 10.92 -23.23 -3.70
CA LEU A 205 10.44 -21.93 -3.21
C LEU A 205 10.80 -20.79 -4.17
N MET A 206 11.99 -20.81 -4.77
CA MET A 206 12.40 -19.84 -5.78
C MET A 206 11.42 -19.83 -6.95
N TYR A 207 11.01 -21.00 -7.44
CA TYR A 207 10.11 -21.10 -8.59
C TYR A 207 8.73 -20.58 -8.25
N ASN A 208 8.22 -20.89 -7.05
CA ASN A 208 6.96 -20.33 -6.58
C ASN A 208 7.02 -18.81 -6.42
N LEU A 209 8.13 -18.25 -5.94
CA LEU A 209 8.32 -16.80 -5.82
C LEU A 209 8.36 -16.10 -7.19
N LEU A 210 8.98 -16.72 -8.20
CA LEU A 210 9.00 -16.18 -9.56
C LEU A 210 7.60 -16.01 -10.16
N MET A 211 6.67 -16.90 -9.82
CA MET A 211 5.27 -16.81 -10.30
C MET A 211 4.54 -15.55 -9.79
N TRP A 212 5.03 -14.94 -8.71
CA TRP A 212 4.49 -13.67 -8.21
C TRP A 212 5.12 -12.45 -8.86
N VAL A 213 6.24 -12.59 -9.58
CA VAL A 213 6.92 -11.47 -10.22
C VAL A 213 6.14 -11.06 -11.48
N VAL A 214 5.36 -9.98 -11.37
CA VAL A 214 4.81 -9.26 -12.54
C VAL A 214 5.94 -8.83 -13.49
N ASP A 215 5.71 -9.05 -14.78
CA ASP A 215 6.64 -8.77 -15.90
C ASP A 215 7.94 -9.58 -15.88
N TRP A 216 7.92 -10.79 -15.29
CA TRP A 216 9.06 -11.70 -15.37
C TRP A 216 9.33 -12.12 -16.82
N ASP A 217 10.59 -12.05 -17.23
CA ASP A 217 11.07 -12.35 -18.58
C ASP A 217 11.14 -13.85 -18.90
N GLY A 218 10.75 -14.71 -17.96
CA GLY A 218 10.81 -16.17 -18.08
C GLY A 218 12.22 -16.74 -17.85
N ILE A 219 13.20 -15.89 -17.54
CA ILE A 219 14.59 -16.30 -17.32
C ILE A 219 14.82 -16.49 -15.83
N ILE A 220 15.15 -17.73 -15.44
CA ILE A 220 15.48 -18.06 -14.06
C ILE A 220 16.91 -17.56 -13.80
N PRO A 221 17.13 -16.68 -12.80
CA PRO A 221 18.48 -16.19 -12.52
C PRO A 221 19.38 -17.34 -12.04
N ALA A 222 20.68 -17.25 -12.33
CA ALA A 222 21.64 -18.23 -11.82
C ALA A 222 21.69 -18.19 -10.28
N PRO A 223 21.73 -19.36 -9.61
CA PRO A 223 21.83 -19.41 -8.15
C PRO A 223 23.16 -18.81 -7.69
N ALA A 224 23.15 -18.11 -6.56
CA ALA A 224 24.37 -17.56 -5.97
C ALA A 224 25.37 -18.65 -5.54
N ILE A 225 24.86 -19.84 -5.16
CA ILE A 225 25.66 -21.01 -4.81
C ILE A 225 25.24 -22.15 -5.73
N LEU A 226 26.19 -22.74 -6.46
CA LEU A 226 25.93 -23.87 -7.38
C LEU A 226 26.14 -25.24 -6.72
N LYS A 227 27.10 -25.36 -5.81
CA LYS A 227 27.48 -26.61 -5.13
C LYS A 227 27.51 -26.40 -3.61
N PRO A 228 27.14 -27.41 -2.80
CA PRO A 228 26.73 -28.76 -3.19
C PRO A 228 25.30 -28.84 -3.77
N LYS A 229 24.45 -27.85 -3.50
CA LYS A 229 23.08 -27.72 -4.02
C LYS A 229 22.88 -26.30 -4.55
N PRO A 230 22.08 -26.09 -5.61
CA PRO A 230 21.75 -24.75 -6.09
C PRO A 230 20.92 -24.00 -5.05
N LEU A 231 21.43 -22.85 -4.59
CA LEU A 231 20.76 -21.97 -3.64
C LEU A 231 20.77 -20.52 -4.14
N TRP A 232 19.61 -19.88 -4.04
CA TRP A 232 19.43 -18.45 -4.29
C TRP A 232 19.47 -17.68 -2.99
N THR A 233 19.80 -16.40 -3.05
CA THR A 233 19.70 -15.51 -1.88
C THR A 233 18.41 -14.70 -1.94
N GLY A 234 17.89 -14.28 -0.80
CA GLY A 234 16.73 -13.37 -0.80
C GLY A 234 17.01 -12.01 -1.44
N LYS A 235 18.28 -11.56 -1.48
CA LYS A 235 18.70 -10.37 -2.24
C LYS A 235 18.55 -10.54 -3.75
N GLN A 236 18.80 -11.73 -4.28
CA GLN A 236 18.56 -12.03 -5.71
C GLN A 236 17.07 -11.94 -6.03
N VAL A 237 16.20 -12.49 -5.18
CA VAL A 237 14.74 -12.38 -5.36
C VAL A 237 14.29 -10.92 -5.29
N PHE A 238 14.80 -10.15 -4.33
CA PHE A 238 14.50 -8.73 -4.22
C PHE A 238 14.96 -7.93 -5.46
N SER A 239 16.07 -8.32 -6.07
CA SER A 239 16.59 -7.66 -7.29
C SER A 239 15.65 -7.81 -8.49
N LEU A 240 14.91 -8.93 -8.58
CA LEU A 240 13.96 -9.17 -9.67
C LEU A 240 12.78 -8.18 -9.66
N ILE A 241 12.41 -7.69 -8.48
CA ILE A 241 11.30 -6.75 -8.34
C ILE A 241 11.76 -5.29 -8.30
N CYS A 242 13.05 -5.04 -8.04
CA CYS A 242 13.57 -3.70 -7.81
C CYS A 242 13.54 -2.85 -9.11
N PRO A 243 13.14 -1.58 -9.04
CA PRO A 243 13.18 -0.68 -10.19
C PRO A 243 14.62 -0.43 -10.64
N LYS A 244 14.82 -0.09 -11.92
CA LYS A 244 16.14 0.15 -12.54
C LYS A 244 16.80 1.45 -12.07
N VAL A 245 17.06 1.57 -10.76
CA VAL A 245 17.64 2.74 -10.10
C VAL A 245 18.99 2.42 -9.46
N ASN A 246 19.70 3.46 -9.05
CA ASN A 246 20.93 3.35 -8.27
C ASN A 246 20.72 3.96 -6.89
N LEU A 247 21.09 3.23 -5.83
CA LEU A 247 20.96 3.71 -4.46
C LEU A 247 22.15 3.25 -3.63
N VAL A 248 22.70 4.16 -2.82
CA VAL A 248 23.63 3.81 -1.74
C VAL A 248 23.10 4.44 -0.47
N ASN A 249 22.72 3.62 0.50
CA ASN A 249 22.16 4.09 1.77
C ASN A 249 22.73 3.31 2.96
N LYS A 250 22.60 3.87 4.17
CA LYS A 250 22.98 3.23 5.42
C LYS A 250 21.72 2.73 6.13
N GLY A 251 21.69 1.44 6.44
CA GLY A 251 20.64 0.81 7.23
C GLY A 251 20.64 1.26 8.70
N ASN A 252 19.69 0.72 9.46
CA ASN A 252 19.49 1.00 10.87
C ASN A 252 20.61 0.42 11.74
N THR A 253 21.11 -0.76 11.37
CA THR A 253 22.19 -1.46 12.06
C THR A 253 23.59 -1.01 11.63
N HIS A 254 23.69 0.11 10.89
CA HIS A 254 24.99 0.64 10.49
C HIS A 254 25.79 1.06 11.72
N PRO A 255 27.07 0.63 11.83
CA PRO A 255 27.85 0.92 13.01
C PRO A 255 28.07 2.44 13.18
N LYS A 256 28.25 2.85 14.45
CA LYS A 256 28.54 4.25 14.79
C LYS A 256 29.90 4.67 14.24
N GLU A 257 30.10 5.98 14.11
CA GLU A 257 31.36 6.58 13.65
C GLU A 257 32.55 6.04 14.47
N GLY A 258 33.63 5.68 13.77
CA GLY A 258 34.85 5.11 14.37
C GLY A 258 34.98 3.59 14.27
N VAL A 259 33.90 2.85 13.99
CA VAL A 259 33.98 1.41 13.72
C VAL A 259 34.09 1.18 12.21
N PRO A 260 35.20 0.61 11.71
CA PRO A 260 35.37 0.37 10.28
C PRO A 260 34.36 -0.69 9.79
N ASN A 261 33.61 -0.36 8.73
CA ASN A 261 32.73 -1.29 8.03
C ASN A 261 33.31 -1.65 6.64
N THR A 262 34.60 -1.94 6.59
CA THR A 262 35.31 -2.34 5.38
C THR A 262 34.67 -3.61 4.81
N LEU A 263 34.37 -3.64 3.51
CA LEU A 263 33.64 -4.74 2.84
C LEU A 263 32.23 -5.03 3.40
N ASN A 264 31.63 -4.09 4.13
CA ASN A 264 30.27 -4.21 4.65
C ASN A 264 30.04 -5.47 5.51
N VAL A 265 30.92 -5.72 6.49
CA VAL A 265 30.86 -6.89 7.38
C VAL A 265 29.48 -7.03 8.03
N PHE A 266 28.92 -5.93 8.54
CA PHE A 266 27.62 -5.90 9.21
C PHE A 266 26.41 -5.97 8.27
N ASP A 267 26.64 -6.06 6.95
CA ASP A 267 25.60 -6.03 5.92
C ASP A 267 24.64 -4.83 6.08
N SER A 268 25.19 -3.69 6.49
CA SER A 268 24.42 -2.52 6.91
C SER A 268 24.39 -1.40 5.87
N GLN A 269 25.32 -1.40 4.91
CA GLN A 269 25.29 -0.48 3.78
C GLN A 269 24.52 -1.12 2.62
N VAL A 270 23.39 -0.51 2.25
CA VAL A 270 22.54 -0.96 1.14
C VAL A 270 23.07 -0.37 -0.15
N VAL A 271 23.39 -1.23 -1.11
CA VAL A 271 23.92 -0.85 -2.42
C VAL A 271 23.06 -1.49 -3.50
N ILE A 272 22.34 -0.65 -4.25
CA ILE A 272 21.55 -1.04 -5.41
C ILE A 272 22.18 -0.39 -6.64
N ARG A 273 22.45 -1.19 -7.68
CA ARG A 273 22.98 -0.71 -8.95
C ARG A 273 22.14 -1.24 -10.10
N LYS A 274 21.60 -0.33 -10.92
CA LYS A 274 20.73 -0.67 -12.07
C LYS A 274 19.59 -1.64 -11.72
N GLY A 275 19.03 -1.54 -10.52
CA GLY A 275 17.99 -2.44 -10.02
C GLY A 275 18.47 -3.75 -9.39
N GLU A 276 19.78 -3.97 -9.26
CA GLU A 276 20.30 -5.16 -8.55
C GLU A 276 20.74 -4.78 -7.13
N LEU A 277 20.21 -5.49 -6.13
CA LEU A 277 20.60 -5.38 -4.73
C LEU A 277 21.88 -6.18 -4.47
N LEU A 278 23.02 -5.50 -4.49
CA LEU A 278 24.33 -6.12 -4.37
C LEU A 278 24.72 -6.43 -2.92
N ALA A 279 24.39 -5.53 -1.99
CA ALA A 279 24.75 -5.66 -0.58
C ALA A 279 23.77 -4.90 0.33
N GLY A 280 23.75 -5.29 1.61
CA GLY A 280 22.99 -4.62 2.65
C GLY A 280 21.60 -5.20 2.89
N ILE A 281 21.14 -5.09 4.14
CA ILE A 281 19.80 -5.51 4.57
C ILE A 281 18.80 -4.39 4.27
N VAL A 282 17.71 -4.72 3.60
CA VAL A 282 16.63 -3.78 3.28
C VAL A 282 15.76 -3.56 4.50
N ASP A 283 15.67 -2.33 4.97
CA ASP A 283 14.96 -1.97 6.18
C ASP A 283 14.06 -0.73 6.00
N LYS A 284 13.52 -0.20 7.11
CA LYS A 284 12.67 0.99 7.10
C LYS A 284 13.35 2.24 6.52
N LYS A 285 14.68 2.38 6.64
CA LYS A 285 15.39 3.51 6.02
C LYS A 285 15.44 3.38 4.50
N THR A 286 15.42 2.15 3.99
CA THR A 286 15.49 1.86 2.56
C THR A 286 14.11 1.91 1.90
N ILE A 287 13.11 1.20 2.44
CA ILE A 287 11.77 1.04 1.82
C ILE A 287 10.63 1.71 2.62
N GLY A 288 10.96 2.55 3.59
CA GLY A 288 9.98 3.36 4.32
C GLY A 288 9.78 4.76 3.74
N THR A 289 9.23 5.66 4.55
CA THR A 289 8.90 7.06 4.20
C THR A 289 10.08 8.03 4.32
N GLY A 290 11.31 7.50 4.35
CA GLY A 290 12.54 8.28 4.49
C GLY A 290 12.87 9.08 3.22
N MET A 291 13.40 10.29 3.39
CA MET A 291 13.98 11.05 2.28
C MET A 291 15.22 10.32 1.75
N GLY A 292 15.30 10.19 0.43
CA GLY A 292 16.41 9.47 -0.23
C GLY A 292 16.34 7.95 -0.07
N GLY A 293 15.21 7.41 0.41
CA GLY A 293 14.93 5.98 0.36
C GLY A 293 14.70 5.48 -1.08
N LEU A 294 14.60 4.17 -1.24
CA LEU A 294 14.34 3.50 -2.51
C LEU A 294 13.02 3.93 -3.14
N ILE A 295 11.95 4.09 -2.34
CA ILE A 295 10.64 4.56 -2.84
C ILE A 295 10.75 6.00 -3.34
N HIS A 296 11.49 6.86 -2.62
CA HIS A 296 11.68 8.25 -3.03
C HIS A 296 12.46 8.34 -4.35
N THR A 297 13.56 7.60 -4.44
CA THR A 297 14.43 7.57 -5.61
C THR A 297 13.71 6.97 -6.81
N SER A 298 12.96 5.87 -6.61
CA SER A 298 12.11 5.28 -7.65
C SER A 298 11.09 6.28 -8.19
N TRP A 299 10.41 7.01 -7.31
CA TRP A 299 9.39 7.96 -7.75
C TRP A 299 9.96 9.10 -8.58
N LEU A 300 11.18 9.56 -8.26
CA LEU A 300 11.88 10.63 -8.97
C LEU A 300 12.50 10.17 -10.29
N ASP A 301 13.18 9.01 -10.29
CA ASP A 301 14.01 8.58 -11.43
C ASP A 301 13.20 7.82 -12.50
N VAL A 302 12.26 6.97 -12.09
CA VAL A 302 11.49 6.09 -13.00
C VAL A 302 9.99 6.41 -13.03
N GLY A 303 9.51 7.28 -12.14
CA GLY A 303 8.15 7.79 -12.13
C GLY A 303 7.17 6.99 -11.27
N HIS A 304 5.93 7.47 -11.23
CA HIS A 304 4.90 6.96 -10.32
C HIS A 304 4.41 5.54 -10.67
N ASP A 305 4.32 5.19 -11.95
CA ASP A 305 3.75 3.90 -12.38
C ASP A 305 4.68 2.73 -12.05
N GLU A 306 5.98 2.92 -12.27
CA GLU A 306 6.99 1.93 -11.92
C GLU A 306 7.16 1.82 -10.40
N THR A 307 7.07 2.95 -9.68
CA THR A 307 7.08 2.94 -8.20
C THR A 307 5.87 2.19 -7.63
N ARG A 308 4.69 2.38 -8.23
CA ARG A 308 3.47 1.62 -7.90
C ARG A 308 3.67 0.12 -8.15
N ARG A 309 4.21 -0.27 -9.31
CA ARG A 309 4.55 -1.68 -9.60
C ARG A 309 5.47 -2.24 -8.52
N PHE A 310 6.56 -1.54 -8.21
CA PHE A 310 7.50 -1.96 -7.17
C PHE A 310 6.85 -2.12 -5.79
N MET A 311 6.05 -1.14 -5.35
CA MET A 311 5.36 -1.19 -4.05
C MET A 311 4.34 -2.32 -3.95
N ASN A 312 3.70 -2.70 -5.07
CA ASN A 312 2.80 -3.85 -5.12
C ASN A 312 3.60 -5.18 -5.06
N GLN A 313 4.63 -5.29 -5.90
CA GLN A 313 5.46 -6.49 -6.03
C GLN A 313 6.20 -6.86 -4.75
N ILE A 314 6.77 -5.87 -4.05
CA ILE A 314 7.45 -6.12 -2.79
C ILE A 314 6.49 -6.71 -1.76
N GLN A 315 5.25 -6.24 -1.67
CA GLN A 315 4.26 -6.80 -0.75
C GLN A 315 3.91 -8.24 -1.15
N GLN A 316 3.58 -8.49 -2.41
CA GLN A 316 3.19 -9.82 -2.88
C GLN A 316 4.29 -10.86 -2.67
N VAL A 317 5.51 -10.58 -3.13
CA VAL A 317 6.65 -11.51 -3.04
C VAL A 317 7.06 -11.74 -1.59
N THR A 318 7.18 -10.68 -0.78
CA THR A 318 7.66 -10.83 0.60
C THR A 318 6.60 -11.45 1.51
N ASN A 319 5.32 -11.15 1.30
CA ASN A 319 4.25 -11.80 2.06
C ASN A 319 4.15 -13.29 1.71
N TYR A 320 4.33 -13.67 0.43
CA TYR A 320 4.38 -15.08 0.06
C TYR A 320 5.59 -15.80 0.70
N TRP A 321 6.75 -15.14 0.74
CA TRP A 321 7.93 -15.68 1.43
C TRP A 321 7.71 -15.81 2.95
N VAL A 322 7.07 -14.83 3.59
CA VAL A 322 6.81 -14.86 5.03
C VAL A 322 5.79 -15.92 5.41
N LEU A 323 4.86 -16.25 4.51
CA LEU A 323 3.91 -17.36 4.70
C LEU A 323 4.63 -18.70 4.86
N GLN A 324 5.79 -18.88 4.21
CA GLN A 324 6.58 -20.11 4.30
C GLN A 324 7.56 -20.08 5.46
N SER A 325 8.22 -18.93 5.69
CA SER A 325 9.23 -18.81 6.76
C SER A 325 8.63 -18.61 8.15
N SER A 326 7.37 -18.15 8.22
CA SER A 326 6.61 -17.82 9.43
C SER A 326 7.28 -16.78 10.34
N PHE A 327 6.48 -16.08 11.14
CA PHE A 327 6.95 -15.20 12.20
C PHE A 327 5.95 -15.17 13.34
N SER A 328 6.45 -15.16 14.57
CA SER A 328 5.64 -15.02 15.78
C SER A 328 6.47 -14.36 16.86
N ILE A 329 5.78 -13.84 17.88
CA ILE A 329 6.37 -13.33 19.11
C ILE A 329 5.62 -13.96 20.29
N GLY A 330 6.36 -14.41 21.31
CA GLY A 330 5.82 -15.01 22.53
C GLY A 330 6.26 -14.26 23.77
N VAL A 331 5.75 -14.70 24.93
CA VAL A 331 6.15 -14.14 26.23
C VAL A 331 7.65 -14.38 26.49
N THR A 332 8.23 -15.46 25.97
CA THR A 332 9.66 -15.74 26.13
C THR A 332 10.55 -14.68 25.49
N ASP A 333 10.09 -14.02 24.42
CA ASP A 333 10.85 -12.94 23.77
C ASP A 333 10.93 -11.67 24.62
N THR A 334 10.11 -11.56 25.68
CA THR A 334 10.14 -10.45 26.64
C THR A 334 10.92 -10.75 27.92
N VAL A 335 11.36 -12.00 28.10
CA VAL A 335 12.13 -12.41 29.28
C VAL A 335 13.60 -12.06 29.06
N ALA A 336 14.10 -11.10 29.83
CA ALA A 336 15.52 -10.79 29.88
C ALA A 336 16.29 -11.84 30.69
N ASP A 337 17.59 -11.97 30.42
CA ASP A 337 18.46 -12.83 31.20
C ASP A 337 18.63 -12.31 32.65
N SER A 338 18.95 -13.23 33.56
CA SER A 338 19.03 -12.92 34.99
C SER A 338 20.12 -11.88 35.32
N GLU A 339 21.21 -11.84 34.55
CA GLU A 339 22.29 -10.87 34.75
C GLU A 339 21.82 -9.45 34.39
N THR A 340 21.18 -9.29 33.23
CA THR A 340 20.55 -8.03 32.81
C THR A 340 19.48 -7.58 33.82
N MET A 341 18.66 -8.49 34.35
CA MET A 341 17.65 -8.13 35.37
C MET A 341 18.27 -7.61 36.67
N LEU A 342 19.37 -8.21 37.13
CA LEU A 342 20.11 -7.73 38.30
C LEU A 342 20.73 -6.35 38.05
N GLU A 343 21.23 -6.09 36.84
CA GLU A 343 21.75 -4.78 36.47
C GLU A 343 20.64 -3.71 36.42
N ILE A 344 19.47 -4.06 35.87
CA ILE A 344 18.28 -3.20 35.88
C ILE A 344 17.91 -2.84 37.31
N GLU A 345 17.84 -3.82 38.22
CA GLU A 345 17.48 -3.58 39.62
C GLU A 345 18.49 -2.68 40.33
N LYS A 346 19.80 -2.93 40.14
CA LYS A 346 20.86 -2.07 40.67
C LYS A 346 20.73 -0.62 40.17
N THR A 347 20.44 -0.45 38.88
CA THR A 347 20.29 0.88 38.26
C THR A 347 19.07 1.61 38.81
N ILE A 348 17.94 0.92 38.97
CA ILE A 348 16.73 1.47 39.59
C ILE A 348 16.98 1.88 41.04
N ASN A 349 17.65 1.03 41.82
CA ASN A 349 17.94 1.32 43.23
C ASN A 349 18.89 2.51 43.37
N LYS A 350 19.92 2.62 42.52
CA LYS A 350 20.80 3.80 42.48
C LYS A 350 20.02 5.09 42.18
N ALA A 351 19.11 5.06 41.20
CA ALA A 351 18.27 6.21 40.87
C ALA A 351 17.33 6.60 42.04
N LYS A 352 16.71 5.61 42.72
CA LYS A 352 15.90 5.85 43.92
C LYS A 352 16.70 6.51 45.04
N SER A 353 17.94 6.07 45.27
CA SER A 353 18.84 6.68 46.25
C SER A 353 19.18 8.14 45.90
N GLN A 354 19.44 8.45 44.64
CA GLN A 354 19.69 9.82 44.19
C GLN A 354 18.47 10.73 44.40
N VAL A 355 17.26 10.23 44.11
CA VAL A 355 16.02 10.98 44.36
C VAL A 355 15.82 11.23 45.85
N MET A 356 16.04 10.22 46.70
CA MET A 356 15.93 10.40 48.16
C MET A 356 16.91 11.44 48.71
N GLU A 357 18.13 11.47 48.18
CA GLU A 357 19.11 12.48 48.57
C GLU A 357 18.68 13.89 48.14
N LEU A 358 18.15 14.05 46.91
CA LEU A 358 17.60 15.32 46.44
C LEU A 358 16.40 15.78 47.28
N VAL A 359 15.50 14.87 47.66
CA VAL A 359 14.37 15.18 48.55
C VAL A 359 14.88 15.65 49.91
N ARG A 360 15.90 14.98 50.47
CA ARG A 360 16.55 15.40 51.72
C ARG A 360 17.17 16.79 51.60
N GLN A 361 17.86 17.06 50.49
CA GLN A 361 18.45 18.38 50.23
C GLN A 361 17.36 19.46 50.11
N GLY A 362 16.23 19.13 49.51
CA GLY A 362 15.05 20.00 49.42
C GLY A 362 14.43 20.30 50.79
N GLN A 363 14.23 19.27 51.61
CA GLN A 363 13.72 19.43 52.98
C GLN A 363 14.63 20.26 53.88
N LYS A 364 15.96 20.21 53.64
CA LYS A 364 16.96 21.01 54.36
C LYS A 364 17.09 22.45 53.84
N GLY A 365 16.31 22.85 52.82
CA GLY A 365 16.38 24.17 52.20
C GLY A 365 17.68 24.43 51.42
N SER A 366 18.43 23.37 51.10
CA SER A 366 19.75 23.44 50.44
C SER A 366 19.70 23.32 48.91
N THR A 367 18.51 23.11 48.35
CA THR A 367 18.28 23.09 46.90
C THR A 367 18.18 24.51 46.35
N ARG A 368 19.08 24.89 45.44
CA ARG A 368 18.91 26.09 44.61
C ARG A 368 17.93 25.78 43.47
N CYS A 369 16.86 26.57 43.35
CA CYS A 369 16.10 26.60 42.11
C CYS A 369 16.99 27.19 41.00
N MET A 370 17.08 26.51 39.86
CA MET A 370 17.65 27.10 38.64
C MET A 370 16.69 28.10 38.03
#